data_AF-A0A946IW06-F1
#
_entry.id   AF-A0A946IW06-F1
#
_cell.length_a   1.000
_cell.length_b   1.000
_cell.length_c   1.000
_cell.angle_alpha   90.00
_cell.angle_beta   90.00
_cell.angle_gamma   90.00
#
_symmetry.space_group_name_H-M   'P 1'
#
loop_
_entity.id
_entity.type
_entity.pdbx_description
1 polymer ?
#
loop_
_entity_poly.entity_id
_entity_poly.type
_entity_poly.pdbx_seq_one_letter_code
_entity_poly.pdbx_strand_id
1 'polypeptide(L)'
;MRIKQFGLMFLLLNLTVTPVYADDLQDGLDAYDRKDYKTALEKLKPLAELGNASALFNLGRMYARGEGVKENNPEAKKLYRKSAENGDVRAQNYLGLINDIKKNYKEALRWYKKSANQGNADGQFNVGYKYFYGQGVPKDNVLAYMWFSLAGGNEGFASGYGTGGRKRAEMEMTSAQIAEAQKLAREWMGKHQKK
;
A
#
# COMPACT_ATOMS: atom_id res chain seq x y z
N MET A 1 -10.51 -55.70 32.20
CA MET A 1 -9.31 -54.87 32.01
C MET A 1 -9.75 -53.50 31.50
N ARG A 2 -9.43 -52.44 32.25
CA ARG A 2 -9.80 -51.04 32.00
C ARG A 2 -8.91 -50.44 30.91
N ILE A 3 -9.47 -49.78 29.89
CA ILE A 3 -8.83 -48.61 29.26
C ILE A 3 -9.93 -47.60 28.92
N LYS A 4 -9.93 -46.47 29.62
CA LYS A 4 -10.70 -45.27 29.29
C LYS A 4 -9.94 -44.54 28.18
N GLN A 5 -10.54 -44.28 27.03
CA GLN A 5 -10.04 -43.27 26.10
C GLN A 5 -10.85 -41.98 26.32
N PHE A 6 -10.21 -41.01 26.97
CA PHE A 6 -10.63 -39.62 26.96
C PHE A 6 -10.22 -39.03 25.61
N GLY A 7 -11.18 -38.91 24.68
CA GLY A 7 -11.00 -38.10 23.48
C GLY A 7 -11.15 -36.63 23.83
N LEU A 8 -10.04 -35.90 23.81
CA LEU A 8 -9.99 -34.45 23.98
C LEU A 8 -10.91 -33.77 22.96
N MET A 9 -11.90 -33.05 23.45
CA MET A 9 -12.76 -32.14 22.71
C MET A 9 -11.91 -30.96 22.23
N PHE A 10 -11.48 -30.96 20.96
CA PHE A 10 -10.94 -29.78 20.31
C PHE A 10 -12.08 -28.80 20.03
N LEU A 11 -12.32 -27.89 20.98
CA LEU A 11 -13.16 -26.72 20.76
C LEU A 11 -12.38 -25.76 19.85
N LEU A 12 -12.59 -25.85 18.53
CA LEU A 12 -12.16 -24.82 17.59
C LEU A 12 -12.96 -23.55 17.91
N LEU A 13 -12.35 -22.65 18.67
CA LEU A 13 -12.87 -21.32 18.93
C LEU A 13 -12.78 -20.51 17.62
N ASN A 14 -13.78 -20.66 16.75
CA ASN A 14 -14.03 -19.73 15.66
C ASN A 14 -14.52 -18.41 16.27
N LEU A 15 -13.60 -17.58 16.77
CA LEU A 15 -13.88 -16.18 17.04
C LEU A 15 -14.09 -15.49 15.69
N THR A 16 -15.35 -15.29 15.31
CA THR A 16 -15.70 -14.31 14.29
C THR A 16 -15.43 -12.91 14.85
N VAL A 17 -14.18 -12.46 14.80
CA VAL A 17 -13.74 -11.13 15.21
C VAL A 17 -14.10 -10.11 14.11
N THR A 18 -15.36 -9.91 13.72
CA THR A 18 -15.64 -9.08 12.51
C THR A 18 -17.03 -8.42 12.39
N PRO A 19 -17.55 -7.78 13.45
CA PRO A 19 -18.24 -6.50 13.18
C PRO A 19 -17.71 -5.30 13.98
N VAL A 20 -17.49 -5.47 15.29
CA VAL A 20 -17.25 -4.35 16.23
C VAL A 20 -15.99 -3.53 15.89
N TYR A 21 -14.91 -4.17 15.44
CA TYR A 21 -13.65 -3.48 15.15
C TYR A 21 -13.64 -2.70 13.82
N ALA A 22 -14.51 -3.03 12.86
CA ALA A 22 -14.60 -2.31 11.59
C ALA A 22 -15.27 -0.94 11.79
N ASP A 23 -16.32 -0.92 12.61
CA ASP A 23 -17.03 0.30 13.00
C ASP A 23 -16.10 1.25 13.77
N ASP A 24 -15.28 0.72 14.68
CA ASP A 24 -14.31 1.52 15.45
C ASP A 24 -13.23 2.19 14.57
N LEU A 25 -12.81 1.54 13.48
CA LEU A 25 -11.85 2.14 12.54
C LEU A 25 -12.50 3.32 11.82
N GLN A 26 -13.70 3.10 11.25
CA GLN A 26 -14.38 4.14 10.50
C GLN A 26 -14.71 5.34 11.40
N ASP A 27 -15.22 5.10 12.61
CA ASP A 27 -15.48 6.14 13.60
C ASP A 27 -14.22 6.97 13.91
N GLY A 28 -13.08 6.30 14.07
CA GLY A 28 -11.80 6.97 14.32
C GLY A 28 -11.33 7.82 13.14
N LEU A 29 -11.53 7.35 11.90
CA LEU A 29 -11.19 8.09 10.69
C LEU A 29 -12.13 9.29 10.49
N ASP A 30 -13.44 9.09 10.67
CA ASP A 30 -14.43 10.16 10.56
C ASP A 30 -14.21 11.24 11.63
N ALA A 31 -13.86 10.84 12.85
CA ALA A 31 -13.47 11.77 13.91
C ALA A 31 -12.22 12.58 13.50
N TYR A 32 -11.20 11.94 12.91
CA TYR A 32 -10.01 12.61 12.41
C TYR A 32 -10.36 13.65 11.33
N ASP A 33 -11.22 13.29 10.37
CA ASP A 33 -11.64 14.18 9.28
C ASP A 33 -12.48 15.38 9.79
N ARG A 34 -13.28 15.16 10.84
CA ARG A 34 -13.97 16.24 11.58
C ARG A 34 -13.04 17.04 12.49
N LYS A 35 -11.75 16.72 12.55
CA LYS A 35 -10.73 17.31 13.45
C LYS A 35 -11.01 17.09 14.93
N ASP A 36 -11.85 16.12 15.27
CA ASP A 36 -11.99 15.61 16.64
C ASP A 36 -10.84 14.65 16.93
N TYR A 37 -9.65 15.23 17.11
CA TYR A 37 -8.43 14.46 17.29
C TYR A 37 -8.41 13.68 18.61
N LYS A 38 -9.23 14.07 19.58
CA LYS A 38 -9.37 13.34 20.84
C LYS A 38 -10.05 12.01 20.58
N THR A 39 -11.24 12.03 19.97
CA THR A 39 -11.96 10.78 19.63
C THR A 39 -11.21 9.96 18.59
N ALA A 40 -10.56 10.60 17.62
CA ALA A 40 -9.69 9.89 16.68
C ALA A 40 -8.57 9.13 17.41
N LEU A 41 -7.90 9.75 18.38
CA LEU A 41 -6.85 9.10 19.16
C LEU A 41 -7.39 7.93 19.98
N GLU A 42 -8.53 8.14 20.66
CA GLU A 42 -9.20 7.13 21.50
C GLU A 42 -9.57 5.87 20.69
N LYS A 43 -10.07 6.04 19.47
CA LYS A 43 -10.48 4.95 18.58
C LYS A 43 -9.30 4.30 17.83
N LEU A 44 -8.39 5.10 17.28
CA LEU A 44 -7.32 4.59 16.40
C LEU A 44 -6.17 3.95 17.19
N LYS A 45 -5.87 4.42 18.41
CA LYS A 45 -4.71 3.90 19.16
C LYS A 45 -4.81 2.41 19.50
N PRO A 46 -5.92 1.89 20.06
CA PRO A 46 -6.06 0.45 20.31
C PRO A 46 -5.96 -0.40 19.04
N LEU A 47 -6.57 0.07 17.94
CA LEU A 47 -6.48 -0.61 16.65
C LEU A 47 -5.05 -0.63 16.11
N ALA A 48 -4.30 0.45 16.29
CA ALA A 48 -2.89 0.52 15.92
C ALA A 48 -2.02 -0.44 16.76
N GLU A 49 -2.32 -0.60 18.05
CA GLU A 49 -1.65 -1.56 18.94
C GLU A 49 -1.93 -3.02 18.52
N LEU A 50 -3.12 -3.29 17.99
CA LEU A 50 -3.49 -4.57 17.36
C LEU A 50 -2.91 -4.76 15.95
N GLY A 51 -2.19 -3.76 15.42
CA GLY A 51 -1.53 -3.85 14.12
C GLY A 51 -2.44 -3.50 12.94
N ASN A 52 -3.60 -2.89 13.14
CA ASN A 52 -4.40 -2.40 12.02
C ASN A 52 -3.60 -1.37 11.21
N ALA A 53 -3.37 -1.67 9.93
CA ALA A 53 -2.45 -0.92 9.09
C ALA A 53 -2.88 0.54 8.86
N SER A 54 -4.19 0.77 8.67
CA SER A 54 -4.76 2.11 8.50
C SER A 54 -4.78 2.91 9.80
N ALA A 55 -5.04 2.27 10.94
CA ALA A 55 -4.92 2.91 12.24
C ALA A 55 -3.46 3.31 12.54
N LEU A 56 -2.50 2.41 12.28
CA LEU A 56 -1.06 2.72 12.38
C LEU A 56 -0.68 3.93 11.51
N PHE A 57 -1.19 4.00 10.26
CA PHE A 57 -0.92 5.11 9.36
C PHE A 57 -1.46 6.44 9.92
N ASN A 58 -2.71 6.46 10.34
CA ASN A 58 -3.34 7.70 10.81
C ASN A 58 -2.81 8.14 12.19
N LEU A 59 -2.52 7.22 13.10
CA LEU A 59 -1.81 7.55 14.34
C LEU A 59 -0.41 8.12 14.03
N GLY A 60 0.29 7.58 13.04
CA GLY A 60 1.54 8.14 12.54
C GLY A 60 1.39 9.58 12.04
N ARG A 61 0.30 9.87 11.31
CA ARG A 61 -0.03 11.24 10.87
C ARG A 61 -0.29 12.18 12.02
N MET A 62 -1.02 11.74 13.04
CA MET A 62 -1.30 12.53 14.24
C MET A 62 0.00 12.94 14.94
N TYR A 63 0.92 11.99 15.15
CA TYR A 63 2.25 12.29 15.71
C TYR A 63 3.10 13.18 14.80
N ALA A 64 3.03 13.02 13.48
CA ALA A 64 3.80 13.85 12.55
C ALA A 64 3.35 15.33 12.54
N ARG A 65 2.10 15.60 12.90
CA ARG A 65 1.50 16.95 12.85
C ARG A 65 1.16 17.54 14.22
N GLY A 66 1.33 16.79 15.29
CA GLY A 66 0.89 17.20 16.62
C GLY A 66 -0.63 17.33 16.76
N GLU A 67 -1.40 16.54 16.01
CA GLU A 67 -2.87 16.59 16.00
C GLU A 67 -3.42 15.67 17.10
N GLY A 68 -3.92 16.25 18.20
CA GLY A 68 -4.43 15.50 19.36
C GLY A 68 -3.35 14.83 20.22
N VAL A 69 -2.09 14.90 19.80
CA VAL A 69 -0.90 14.42 20.53
C VAL A 69 0.24 15.43 20.36
N LYS A 70 1.25 15.38 21.23
CA LYS A 70 2.47 16.18 20.99
C LYS A 70 3.18 15.68 19.73
N GLU A 71 3.61 16.61 18.87
CA GLU A 71 4.36 16.27 17.67
C GLU A 71 5.60 15.42 18.01
N ASN A 72 5.78 14.31 17.29
CA ASN A 72 6.88 13.38 17.46
C ASN A 72 7.21 12.67 16.13
N ASN A 73 8.08 13.31 15.34
CA ASN A 73 8.51 12.77 14.05
C ASN A 73 9.19 11.38 14.12
N PRO A 74 10.05 11.08 15.11
CA PRO A 74 10.57 9.72 15.30
C PRO A 74 9.49 8.65 15.48
N GLU A 75 8.49 8.90 16.34
CA GLU A 75 7.41 7.93 16.57
C GLU A 75 6.52 7.78 15.32
N ALA A 76 6.21 8.90 14.63
CA ALA A 76 5.48 8.87 13.37
C ALA A 76 6.17 7.97 12.32
N LYS A 77 7.50 8.09 12.17
CA LYS A 77 8.28 7.24 11.24
C LYS A 77 8.21 5.76 11.59
N LYS A 78 8.23 5.42 12.89
CA LYS A 78 8.09 4.03 13.37
C LYS A 78 6.70 3.49 13.07
N LEU A 79 5.66 4.29 13.28
CA LEU A 79 4.27 3.93 12.97
C LEU A 79 4.05 3.74 11.47
N TYR A 80 4.57 4.64 10.62
CA TYR A 80 4.52 4.46 9.17
C TYR A 80 5.25 3.20 8.69
N ARG A 81 6.39 2.87 9.31
CA ARG A 81 7.07 1.62 8.96
C ARG A 81 6.22 0.40 9.29
N LYS A 82 5.69 0.32 10.51
CA LYS A 82 4.79 -0.77 10.93
C LYS A 82 3.53 -0.84 10.05
N SER A 83 2.96 0.31 9.73
CA SER A 83 1.80 0.43 8.84
C SER A 83 2.09 -0.17 7.45
N ALA A 84 3.25 0.14 6.86
CA ALA A 84 3.66 -0.40 5.57
C ALA A 84 3.93 -1.91 5.62
N GLU A 85 4.56 -2.38 6.70
CA GLU A 85 4.79 -3.80 6.98
C GLU A 85 3.46 -4.57 7.11
N ASN A 86 2.44 -3.93 7.68
CA ASN A 86 1.09 -4.49 7.84
C ASN A 86 0.16 -4.25 6.64
N GLY A 87 0.68 -3.73 5.53
CA GLY A 87 -0.04 -3.70 4.26
C GLY A 87 -0.65 -2.36 3.85
N ASP A 88 -0.53 -1.29 4.65
CA ASP A 88 -1.11 0.00 4.26
C ASP A 88 -0.42 0.54 3.00
N VAL A 89 -1.22 0.71 1.96
CA VAL A 89 -0.74 1.06 0.62
C VAL A 89 -0.08 2.45 0.58
N ARG A 90 -0.58 3.40 1.38
CA ARG A 90 -0.04 4.77 1.46
C ARG A 90 1.31 4.75 2.16
N ALA A 91 1.40 4.00 3.26
CA ALA A 91 2.64 3.83 4.00
C ALA A 91 3.73 3.11 3.17
N GLN A 92 3.35 2.12 2.37
CA GLN A 92 4.26 1.44 1.45
C GLN A 92 4.80 2.40 0.38
N ASN A 93 3.93 3.20 -0.25
CA ASN A 93 4.38 4.22 -1.20
C ASN A 93 5.32 5.24 -0.54
N TYR A 94 5.00 5.69 0.67
CA TYR A 94 5.84 6.60 1.44
C TYR A 94 7.22 5.99 1.75
N LEU A 95 7.30 4.74 2.20
CA LEU A 95 8.60 4.08 2.41
C LEU A 95 9.39 3.92 1.11
N GLY A 96 8.70 3.66 -0.01
CA GLY A 96 9.29 3.70 -1.33
C GLY A 96 9.99 5.03 -1.59
N LEU A 97 9.26 6.14 -1.42
CA LEU A 97 9.77 7.50 -1.60
C LEU A 97 10.96 7.82 -0.69
N ILE A 98 10.89 7.46 0.59
CA ILE A 98 11.99 7.70 1.53
C ILE A 98 13.28 6.96 1.11
N ASN A 99 13.16 5.71 0.64
CA ASN A 99 14.31 4.98 0.14
C ASN A 99 14.82 5.54 -1.18
N ASP A 100 13.92 6.03 -2.02
CA ASP A 100 14.24 6.60 -3.32
C ASP A 100 15.05 7.90 -3.19
N ILE A 101 14.63 8.80 -2.30
CA ILE A 101 15.36 10.03 -1.96
C ILE A 101 16.78 9.71 -1.46
N LYS A 102 16.92 8.61 -0.72
CA LYS A 102 18.22 8.11 -0.22
C LYS A 102 19.02 7.34 -1.27
N LYS A 103 18.51 7.24 -2.51
CA LYS A 103 19.10 6.47 -3.62
C LYS A 103 19.22 4.96 -3.34
N ASN A 104 18.45 4.44 -2.38
CA ASN A 104 18.33 3.01 -2.11
C ASN A 104 17.32 2.38 -3.08
N TYR A 105 17.59 2.45 -4.39
CA TYR A 105 16.60 2.18 -5.43
C TYR A 105 16.02 0.76 -5.39
N LYS A 106 16.83 -0.26 -5.05
CA LYS A 106 16.34 -1.64 -4.90
C LYS A 106 15.27 -1.75 -3.81
N GLU A 107 15.51 -1.09 -2.68
CA GLU A 107 14.57 -1.07 -1.55
C GLU A 107 13.34 -0.23 -1.86
N ALA A 108 13.53 0.92 -2.51
CA ALA A 108 12.43 1.76 -2.99
C ALA A 108 11.49 0.97 -3.92
N LEU A 109 12.06 0.27 -4.90
CA LEU A 109 11.32 -0.57 -5.84
C LEU A 109 10.55 -1.69 -5.11
N ARG A 110 11.14 -2.30 -4.07
CA ARG A 110 10.46 -3.33 -3.27
C ARG A 110 9.18 -2.79 -2.63
N TRP A 111 9.24 -1.60 -2.04
CA TRP A 111 8.09 -0.95 -1.41
C TRP A 111 7.07 -0.45 -2.42
N TYR A 112 7.52 0.18 -3.51
CA TYR A 112 6.62 0.60 -4.59
C TYR A 112 5.89 -0.58 -5.23
N LYS A 113 6.54 -1.73 -5.44
CA LYS A 113 5.87 -2.94 -5.95
C LYS A 113 4.79 -3.45 -5.01
N LYS A 114 5.02 -3.42 -3.69
CA LYS A 114 3.98 -3.77 -2.71
C LYS A 114 2.76 -2.85 -2.83
N SER A 115 2.99 -1.54 -2.97
CA SER A 115 1.92 -0.56 -3.17
C SER A 115 1.19 -0.77 -4.52
N ALA A 116 1.95 -0.92 -5.59
CA ALA A 116 1.45 -1.08 -6.96
C ALA A 116 0.58 -2.32 -7.15
N ASN A 117 0.96 -3.43 -6.50
CA ASN A 117 0.20 -4.68 -6.54
C ASN A 117 -1.16 -4.59 -5.83
N GLN A 118 -1.35 -3.58 -4.98
CA GLN A 118 -2.64 -3.27 -4.35
C GLN A 118 -3.47 -2.28 -5.18
N GLY A 119 -3.04 -1.93 -6.39
CA GLY A 119 -3.77 -1.02 -7.28
C GLY A 119 -3.50 0.47 -7.05
N ASN A 120 -2.58 0.84 -6.17
CA ASN A 120 -2.27 2.25 -5.95
C ASN A 120 -1.54 2.85 -7.16
N ALA A 121 -2.15 3.86 -7.77
CA ALA A 121 -1.66 4.52 -8.97
C ALA A 121 -0.26 5.14 -8.79
N ASP A 122 0.02 5.74 -7.63
CA ASP A 122 1.35 6.33 -7.35
C ASP A 122 2.43 5.25 -7.29
N GLY A 123 2.14 4.13 -6.61
CA GLY A 123 3.00 2.95 -6.57
C GLY A 123 3.25 2.40 -7.97
N GLN A 124 2.20 2.24 -8.78
CA GLN A 124 2.31 1.77 -10.18
C GLN A 124 3.18 2.71 -11.02
N PHE A 125 2.95 4.02 -10.93
CA PHE A 125 3.77 5.01 -11.62
C PHE A 125 5.23 4.93 -11.21
N ASN A 126 5.51 4.84 -9.90
CA ASN A 126 6.87 4.77 -9.39
C ASN A 126 7.58 3.48 -9.81
N VAL A 127 6.89 2.33 -9.86
CA VAL A 127 7.46 1.09 -10.44
C VAL A 127 7.78 1.27 -11.92
N GLY A 128 6.86 1.85 -12.70
CA GLY A 128 7.08 2.14 -14.12
C GLY A 128 8.29 3.04 -14.34
N TYR A 129 8.45 4.07 -13.50
CA TYR A 129 9.61 4.97 -13.53
C TYR A 129 10.93 4.23 -13.28
N LYS A 130 10.97 3.30 -12.32
CA LYS A 130 12.19 2.52 -12.05
C LYS A 130 12.59 1.61 -13.20
N TYR A 131 11.63 0.99 -13.88
CA TYR A 131 11.90 0.21 -15.08
C TYR A 131 12.30 1.08 -16.27
N PHE A 132 11.70 2.26 -16.44
CA PHE A 132 12.04 3.16 -17.56
C PHE A 132 13.48 3.69 -17.47
N TYR A 133 13.94 4.06 -16.28
CA TYR A 133 15.29 4.60 -16.05
C TYR A 133 16.32 3.55 -15.60
N GLY A 134 15.93 2.30 -15.39
CA GLY A 134 16.85 1.26 -14.89
C GLY A 134 17.36 1.52 -13.47
N GLN A 135 16.53 2.11 -12.60
CA GLN A 135 16.92 2.48 -11.24
C GLN A 135 16.63 1.35 -10.24
N GLY A 136 17.69 0.66 -9.80
CA GLY A 136 17.56 -0.48 -8.89
C GLY A 136 17.03 -1.76 -9.55
N VAL A 137 16.81 -1.73 -10.87
CA VAL A 137 16.38 -2.83 -11.72
C VAL A 137 16.90 -2.57 -13.15
N PRO A 138 17.17 -3.58 -13.99
CA PRO A 138 17.48 -3.34 -15.39
C PRO A 138 16.38 -2.54 -16.09
N LYS A 139 16.77 -1.70 -17.06
CA LYS A 139 15.81 -0.96 -17.87
C LYS A 139 14.94 -1.92 -18.66
N ASP A 140 13.62 -1.71 -18.63
CA ASP A 140 12.63 -2.52 -19.32
C ASP A 140 11.43 -1.66 -19.72
N ASN A 141 11.36 -1.28 -21.00
CA ASN A 141 10.29 -0.43 -21.50
C ASN A 141 8.94 -1.15 -21.61
N VAL A 142 8.92 -2.48 -21.74
CA VAL A 142 7.67 -3.28 -21.76
C VAL A 142 7.02 -3.22 -20.37
N LEU A 143 7.80 -3.48 -19.32
CA LEU A 143 7.30 -3.37 -17.94
C LEU A 143 7.01 -1.92 -17.55
N ALA A 144 7.82 -0.95 -17.98
CA ALA A 144 7.52 0.46 -17.75
C ALA A 144 6.18 0.86 -18.37
N TYR A 145 5.96 0.52 -19.64
CA TYR A 145 4.70 0.79 -20.35
C TYR A 145 3.51 0.15 -19.63
N MET A 146 3.64 -1.12 -19.23
CA MET A 146 2.59 -1.83 -18.51
C MET A 146 2.20 -1.08 -17.22
N TRP A 147 3.17 -0.77 -16.37
CA TRP A 147 2.92 -0.09 -15.09
C TRP A 147 2.38 1.33 -15.26
N PHE A 148 2.89 2.09 -16.22
CA PHE A 148 2.36 3.41 -16.55
C PHE A 148 0.93 3.38 -17.09
N SER A 149 0.58 2.32 -17.84
CA SER A 149 -0.80 2.10 -18.33
C SER A 149 -1.75 1.85 -17.17
N LEU A 150 -1.34 1.03 -16.20
CA LEU A 150 -2.12 0.76 -14.99
C LEU A 150 -2.31 2.04 -14.16
N ALA A 151 -1.24 2.82 -13.98
CA ALA A 151 -1.31 4.08 -13.23
C ALA A 151 -2.28 5.10 -13.87
N GLY A 152 -2.30 5.20 -15.21
CA GLY A 152 -3.17 6.12 -15.94
C GLY A 152 -4.65 5.69 -16.00
N GLY A 153 -4.95 4.41 -15.79
CA GLY A 153 -6.33 3.88 -15.78
C GLY A 153 -7.02 3.95 -14.42
N ASN A 154 -6.30 4.29 -13.35
CA ASN A 154 -6.82 4.36 -11.98
C ASN A 154 -7.03 5.82 -11.54
N GLU A 155 -7.92 6.03 -10.57
CA GLU A 155 -8.09 7.33 -9.91
C GLU A 155 -6.88 7.64 -9.01
N GLY A 156 -6.34 8.86 -9.11
CA GLY A 156 -5.21 9.31 -8.29
C GLY A 156 -4.36 10.41 -8.93
N PHE A 157 -3.49 11.04 -8.12
CA PHE A 157 -2.59 12.12 -8.57
C PHE A 157 -1.71 11.68 -9.75
N ALA A 158 -1.21 10.44 -9.73
CA ALA A 158 -0.36 9.90 -10.78
C ALA A 158 -1.06 9.57 -12.12
N SER A 159 -2.40 9.65 -12.23
CA SER A 159 -3.13 9.24 -13.45
C SER A 159 -2.67 10.01 -14.70
N GLY A 160 -2.53 11.34 -14.60
CA GLY A 160 -2.01 12.17 -15.70
C GLY A 160 -0.55 11.86 -16.04
N TYR A 161 0.27 11.59 -15.03
CA TYR A 161 1.69 11.25 -15.20
C TYR A 161 1.90 9.86 -15.82
N GLY A 162 1.03 8.89 -15.49
CA GLY A 162 1.03 7.55 -16.09
C GLY A 162 0.85 7.61 -17.60
N THR A 163 -0.09 8.41 -18.10
CA THR A 163 -0.28 8.59 -19.56
C THR A 163 0.97 9.16 -20.24
N GLY A 164 1.63 10.14 -19.61
CA GLY A 164 2.87 10.72 -20.11
C GLY A 164 4.05 9.75 -20.08
N GLY A 165 4.18 8.94 -19.02
CA GLY A 165 5.22 7.91 -18.90
C GLY A 165 5.05 6.81 -19.95
N ARG A 166 3.80 6.36 -20.16
CA ARG A 166 3.44 5.36 -21.18
C ARG A 166 3.87 5.79 -22.58
N LYS A 167 3.52 7.01 -22.98
CA LYS A 167 3.90 7.57 -24.29
C LYS A 167 5.42 7.65 -24.47
N ARG A 168 6.18 7.95 -23.40
CA ARG A 168 7.64 7.99 -23.46
C ARG A 168 8.27 6.61 -23.63
N ALA A 169 7.78 5.61 -22.90
CA ALA A 169 8.20 4.23 -23.09
C ALA A 169 7.89 3.74 -24.51
N GLU A 170 6.70 4.08 -25.03
CA GLU A 170 6.25 3.68 -26.37
C GLU A 170 7.17 4.13 -27.50
N MET A 171 7.77 5.33 -27.40
CA MET A 171 8.70 5.86 -28.42
C MET A 171 9.98 5.02 -28.58
N GLU A 172 10.30 4.18 -27.60
CA GLU A 172 11.51 3.34 -27.58
C GLU A 172 11.18 1.85 -27.79
N MET A 173 9.97 1.53 -28.25
CA MET A 173 9.46 0.15 -28.34
C MET A 173 9.00 -0.19 -29.77
N THR A 174 9.11 -1.47 -30.10
CA THR A 174 8.48 -2.04 -31.30
C THR A 174 6.98 -2.29 -31.08
N SER A 175 6.21 -2.42 -32.17
CA SER A 175 4.79 -2.78 -32.09
C SER A 175 4.55 -4.12 -31.37
N ALA A 176 5.47 -5.09 -31.50
CA ALA A 176 5.40 -6.36 -30.79
C ALA A 176 5.55 -6.17 -29.26
N GLN A 177 6.53 -5.37 -28.83
CA GLN A 177 6.72 -5.03 -27.42
C GLN A 177 5.55 -4.23 -26.84
N ILE A 178 4.94 -3.35 -27.62
CA ILE A 178 3.74 -2.60 -27.20
C ILE A 178 2.57 -3.58 -27.00
N ALA A 179 2.35 -4.50 -27.94
CA ALA A 179 1.30 -5.51 -27.83
C ALA A 179 1.49 -6.42 -26.61
N GLU A 180 2.74 -6.81 -26.31
CA GLU A 180 3.11 -7.54 -25.11
C GLU A 180 2.79 -6.75 -23.83
N ALA A 181 3.23 -5.50 -23.74
CA ALA A 181 2.99 -4.66 -22.57
C ALA A 181 1.49 -4.47 -22.30
N GLN A 182 0.70 -4.26 -23.35
CA GLN A 182 -0.76 -4.15 -23.26
C GLN A 182 -1.41 -5.47 -22.81
N LYS A 183 -0.90 -6.62 -23.27
CA LYS A 183 -1.35 -7.94 -22.82
C LYS A 183 -1.09 -8.11 -21.33
N LEU A 184 0.12 -7.81 -20.86
CA LEU A 184 0.48 -7.89 -19.45
C LEU A 184 -0.39 -6.99 -18.57
N ALA A 185 -0.70 -5.78 -19.03
CA ALA A 185 -1.60 -4.87 -18.29
C ALA A 185 -3.01 -5.46 -18.16
N ARG A 186 -3.57 -6.04 -19.23
CA ARG A 186 -4.87 -6.72 -19.19
C ARG A 186 -4.87 -7.93 -18.26
N GLU A 187 -3.83 -8.74 -18.30
CA GLU A 187 -3.69 -9.89 -17.40
C GLU A 187 -3.60 -9.46 -15.93
N TRP A 188 -2.87 -8.36 -15.66
CA TRP A 188 -2.79 -7.81 -14.31
C TRP A 188 -4.16 -7.31 -13.84
N MET A 189 -4.88 -6.54 -14.66
CA MET A 189 -6.23 -6.05 -14.32
C MET A 189 -7.20 -7.21 -14.05
N GLY A 190 -7.19 -8.26 -14.89
CA GLY A 190 -8.04 -9.43 -14.69
C GLY A 190 -7.76 -10.20 -13.39
N LYS A 191 -6.56 -10.08 -12.80
CA LYS A 191 -6.20 -10.70 -11.52
C LYS A 191 -6.48 -9.80 -10.31
N HIS A 192 -6.45 -8.47 -10.47
CA HIS A 192 -6.44 -7.53 -9.34
C HIS A 192 -7.67 -6.62 -9.26
N GLN A 193 -8.43 -6.46 -10.35
CA GLN A 193 -9.76 -5.86 -10.32
C GLN A 193 -10.79 -6.99 -10.22
N LYS A 194 -11.16 -7.36 -8.99
CA LYS A 194 -12.39 -8.14 -8.79
C LYS A 194 -13.58 -7.23 -9.09
N LYS A 195 -14.57 -7.77 -9.82
CA LYS A 195 -15.88 -7.17 -10.07
C LYS A 195 -16.61 -6.88 -8.75
#